data_AF-A0A3B8KX21-F1
#
_entry.id   AF-A0A3B8KX21-F1
#
_cell.length_a   1.000
_cell.length_b   1.000
_cell.length_c   1.000
_cell.angle_alpha   90.00
_cell.angle_beta   90.00
_cell.angle_gamma   90.00
#
_symmetry.space_group_name_H-M   'P 1'
#
loop_
_entity.id
_entity.type
_entity.pdbx_description
1 polymer ?
#
loop_
_entity_poly.entity_id
_entity_poly.type
_entity_poly.pdbx_seq_one_letter_code
_entity_poly.pdbx_strand_id
1 'polypeptide(L)'
;TCSAWIKPANKVGAILTRIDENKDFRGIDFTNNHGLVEVHLVDKWPVNAIKVAPETVRVSADRWHHVLFSYDGSRKASGVKIYIDGVQAKLTIFYDTLTGDFSIPEPWRIGRRKSSAFYEGSIDEVRIYSRV
;
A
#
# COMPACT_ATOMS: atom_id res chain seq x y z
N THR A 1 0.24 7.83 -7.98
CA THR A 1 -0.98 7.08 -7.64
C THR A 1 -0.87 5.63 -8.08
N CYS A 2 -1.38 4.68 -7.30
CA CYS A 2 -1.47 3.27 -7.69
C CYS A 2 -2.90 2.75 -7.47
N SER A 3 -3.39 1.92 -8.39
CA SER A 3 -4.71 1.29 -8.28
C SER A 3 -4.71 -0.15 -8.78
N ALA A 4 -5.65 -0.96 -8.29
CA ALA A 4 -5.90 -2.31 -8.75
C ALA A 4 -7.34 -2.73 -8.42
N TRP A 5 -7.87 -3.67 -9.20
CA TRP A 5 -8.96 -4.52 -8.73
C TRP A 5 -8.36 -5.70 -7.96
N ILE A 6 -8.94 -6.02 -6.81
CA ILE A 6 -8.50 -7.13 -5.97
C ILE A 6 -9.66 -8.02 -5.56
N LYS A 7 -9.41 -9.32 -5.50
CA LYS A 7 -10.29 -10.33 -4.89
C LYS A 7 -9.47 -11.08 -3.84
N PRO A 8 -9.36 -10.55 -2.61
CA PRO A 8 -8.44 -11.06 -1.59
C PRO A 8 -8.97 -12.33 -0.93
N ALA A 9 -8.07 -13.23 -0.53
CA ALA A 9 -8.36 -14.15 0.57
C ALA A 9 -8.33 -13.40 1.92
N ASN A 10 -8.87 -14.00 2.99
CA ASN A 10 -8.76 -13.46 4.35
C ASN A 10 -7.35 -13.70 4.96
N LYS A 11 -6.31 -13.16 4.32
CA LYS A 11 -4.90 -13.30 4.70
C LYS A 11 -4.14 -11.99 4.48
N VAL A 12 -2.95 -11.90 5.04
CA VAL A 12 -1.99 -10.83 4.71
C VAL A 12 -1.36 -11.13 3.36
N GLY A 13 -1.28 -10.13 2.48
CA GLY A 13 -0.65 -10.26 1.17
C GLY A 13 -0.43 -8.90 0.51
N ALA A 14 0.63 -8.79 -0.28
CA ALA A 14 0.98 -7.54 -0.94
C ALA A 14 0.25 -7.40 -2.29
N ILE A 15 -0.40 -6.27 -2.52
CA ILE A 15 -1.12 -5.97 -3.76
C ILE A 15 -0.13 -5.48 -4.81
N LEU A 16 0.60 -4.42 -4.49
CA LEU A 16 1.60 -3.80 -5.36
C LEU A 16 2.74 -3.21 -4.51
N THR A 17 3.98 -3.55 -4.82
CA THR A 17 5.14 -3.11 -4.03
C THR A 17 6.28 -2.65 -4.90
N ARG A 18 7.11 -1.78 -4.34
CA ARG A 18 8.43 -1.41 -4.83
C ARG A 18 9.32 -1.20 -3.61
N ILE A 19 9.81 -2.29 -3.05
CA ILE A 19 10.42 -2.36 -1.72
C ILE A 19 11.59 -3.34 -1.66
N ASP A 20 12.59 -3.06 -0.82
CA ASP A 20 13.65 -4.01 -0.47
C ASP A 20 13.69 -4.27 1.06
N GLU A 21 13.32 -5.49 1.44
CA GLU A 21 13.25 -5.93 2.83
C GLU A 21 14.64 -5.96 3.49
N ASN A 22 15.70 -6.16 2.69
CA ASN A 22 17.10 -6.16 3.17
C ASN A 22 17.67 -4.74 3.34
N LYS A 23 16.91 -3.70 2.96
CA LYS A 23 17.27 -2.28 3.10
C LYS A 23 16.26 -1.58 4.00
N ASP A 24 16.05 -2.13 5.20
CA ASP A 24 15.12 -1.60 6.20
C ASP A 24 13.69 -1.42 5.66
N PHE A 25 13.24 -2.33 4.79
CA PHE A 25 11.94 -2.24 4.13
C PHE A 25 11.75 -0.94 3.32
N ARG A 26 12.84 -0.31 2.85
CA ARG A 26 12.77 0.95 2.11
C ARG A 26 11.98 0.79 0.82
N GLY A 27 11.04 1.70 0.59
CA GLY A 27 10.22 1.74 -0.62
C GLY A 27 8.74 2.01 -0.37
N ILE A 28 7.92 1.49 -1.27
CA ILE A 28 6.46 1.59 -1.27
C ILE A 28 5.87 0.19 -1.11
N ASP A 29 4.91 0.06 -0.20
CA ASP A 29 4.24 -1.21 0.10
C ASP A 29 2.73 -0.98 0.21
N PHE A 30 1.98 -1.54 -0.74
CA PHE A 30 0.51 -1.50 -0.74
C PHE A 30 -0.02 -2.91 -0.50
N THR A 31 -0.64 -3.13 0.65
CA THR A 31 -0.94 -4.48 1.15
C THR A 31 -2.40 -4.63 1.55
N ASN A 32 -2.88 -5.87 1.52
CA ASN A 32 -4.10 -6.30 2.20
C ASN A 32 -3.69 -7.04 3.48
N ASN A 33 -4.32 -6.70 4.60
CA ASN A 33 -4.12 -7.36 5.89
C ASN A 33 -5.49 -7.74 6.45
N HIS A 34 -5.95 -8.96 6.13
CA HIS A 34 -7.27 -9.44 6.54
C HIS A 34 -8.42 -8.47 6.20
N GLY A 35 -8.39 -7.92 4.98
CA GLY A 35 -9.37 -6.94 4.50
C GLY A 35 -9.03 -5.48 4.81
N LEU A 36 -8.05 -5.20 5.68
CA LEU A 36 -7.56 -3.86 5.90
C LEU A 36 -6.49 -3.54 4.85
N VAL A 37 -6.77 -2.57 3.97
CA VAL A 37 -5.82 -2.13 2.95
C VAL A 37 -4.86 -1.11 3.56
N GLU A 38 -3.56 -1.39 3.53
CA GLU A 38 -2.53 -0.57 4.16
C GLU A 38 -1.57 0.01 3.11
N VAL A 39 -1.09 1.23 3.35
CA VAL A 39 -0.04 1.88 2.55
C VAL A 39 1.14 2.21 3.46
N HIS A 40 2.33 1.75 3.07
CA HIS A 40 3.59 2.15 3.69
C HIS A 40 4.47 2.90 2.68
N LEU A 41 5.00 4.04 3.11
CA LEU A 41 6.07 4.78 2.43
C LEU A 41 7.26 4.83 3.40
N VAL A 42 8.36 4.17 3.07
CA VAL A 42 9.38 3.79 4.05
C VAL A 42 10.75 4.22 3.59
N ASP A 43 11.43 5.09 4.35
CA ASP A 43 12.88 5.28 4.23
C ASP A 43 13.63 4.25 5.10
N LYS A 44 13.13 4.01 6.32
CA LYS A 44 13.65 3.03 7.28
C LYS A 44 12.56 2.54 8.24
N TRP A 45 12.12 1.29 8.13
CA TRP A 45 11.09 0.75 9.02
C TRP A 45 11.65 0.36 10.41
N PRO A 46 10.92 0.58 11.51
CA PRO A 46 9.69 1.37 11.66
C PRO A 46 9.95 2.86 12.03
N VAL A 47 11.19 3.34 11.91
CA VAL A 47 11.62 4.64 12.49
C VAL A 47 11.25 5.84 11.60
N ASN A 48 11.44 5.73 10.29
CA ASN A 48 11.29 6.79 9.30
C ASN A 48 10.33 6.33 8.20
N ALA A 49 9.03 6.50 8.44
CA ALA A 49 7.98 5.98 7.57
C ALA A 49 6.65 6.75 7.69
N ILE A 50 5.82 6.59 6.67
CA ILE A 50 4.36 6.78 6.74
C ILE A 50 3.72 5.40 6.73
N LYS A 51 2.77 5.16 7.63
CA LYS A 51 1.83 4.04 7.56
C LYS A 51 0.43 4.54 7.83
N VAL A 52 -0.46 4.28 6.90
CA VAL A 52 -1.88 4.60 7.01
C VAL A 52 -2.75 3.44 6.55
N ALA A 53 -3.96 3.38 7.09
CA ALA A 53 -5.01 2.46 6.67
C ALA A 53 -6.39 3.08 6.92
N PRO A 54 -7.47 2.63 6.25
CA PRO A 54 -8.83 3.03 6.60
C PRO A 54 -9.16 2.78 8.07
N GLU A 55 -9.85 3.70 8.75
CA GLU A 55 -10.23 3.54 10.17
C GLU A 55 -11.20 2.37 10.36
N THR A 56 -12.23 2.29 9.50
CA THR A 56 -13.36 1.37 9.67
C THR A 56 -13.61 0.49 8.46
N VAL A 57 -13.32 0.98 7.26
CA VAL A 57 -13.61 0.28 6.00
C VAL A 57 -12.65 -0.89 5.79
N ARG A 58 -13.22 -2.05 5.46
CA ARG A 58 -12.46 -3.26 5.11
C ARG A 58 -13.02 -3.85 3.82
N VAL A 59 -12.15 -4.33 2.95
CA VAL A 59 -12.54 -5.15 1.80
C VAL A 59 -12.90 -6.55 2.31
N SER A 60 -13.91 -7.15 1.70
CA SER A 60 -14.30 -8.51 2.05
C SER A 60 -13.53 -9.55 1.24
N ALA A 61 -13.31 -10.71 1.84
CA ALA A 61 -12.68 -11.82 1.15
C ALA A 61 -13.56 -12.33 0.00
N ASP A 62 -12.91 -12.90 -1.02
CA ASP A 62 -13.52 -13.58 -2.17
C ASP A 62 -14.53 -12.74 -2.97
N ARG A 63 -14.46 -11.40 -2.84
CA ARG A 63 -15.23 -10.44 -3.64
C ARG A 63 -14.30 -9.41 -4.27
N TRP A 64 -14.67 -8.97 -5.47
CA TRP A 64 -13.93 -7.91 -6.17
C TRP A 64 -14.14 -6.56 -5.49
N HIS A 65 -13.03 -5.86 -5.26
CA HIS A 65 -12.99 -4.50 -4.78
C HIS A 65 -11.99 -3.70 -5.59
N HIS A 66 -12.32 -2.47 -5.93
CA HIS A 66 -11.35 -1.54 -6.49
C HIS A 66 -10.64 -0.81 -5.35
N VAL A 67 -9.31 -0.89 -5.33
CA VAL A 67 -8.49 -0.25 -4.31
C VAL A 67 -7.48 0.69 -4.96
N LEU A 68 -7.30 1.87 -4.37
CA LEU A 68 -6.41 2.89 -4.88
C LEU A 68 -5.78 3.64 -3.72
N PHE A 69 -4.51 4.00 -3.87
CA PHE A 69 -3.92 5.06 -3.07
C PHE A 69 -3.23 6.12 -3.92
N SER A 70 -3.30 7.36 -3.48
CA SER A 70 -2.55 8.49 -4.03
C SER A 70 -1.65 9.08 -2.96
N TYR A 71 -0.53 9.66 -3.37
CA TYR A 71 0.39 10.36 -2.50
C TYR A 71 0.97 11.57 -3.23
N ASP A 72 0.95 12.73 -2.58
CA ASP A 72 1.28 14.03 -3.17
C ASP A 72 2.77 14.43 -3.06
N GLY A 73 3.60 13.61 -2.43
CA GLY A 73 5.03 13.91 -2.24
C GLY A 73 5.37 14.74 -1.00
N SER A 74 4.37 15.13 -0.19
CA SER A 74 4.53 16.03 0.98
C SER A 74 5.40 15.51 2.12
N ARG A 75 5.72 14.21 2.12
CA ARG A 75 6.33 13.46 3.24
C ARG A 75 5.48 13.51 4.51
N LYS A 76 4.16 13.68 4.34
CA LYS A 76 3.18 13.64 5.42
C LYS A 76 2.09 12.63 5.14
N ALA A 77 1.60 11.99 6.20
CA ALA A 77 0.46 11.07 6.13
C ALA A 77 -0.81 11.74 5.58
N SER A 78 -0.98 13.05 5.83
CA SER A 78 -2.07 13.86 5.26
C SER A 78 -2.04 13.96 3.73
N GLY A 79 -0.88 13.74 3.12
CA GLY A 79 -0.72 13.66 1.67
C GLY A 79 -1.12 12.32 1.07
N VAL A 80 -1.37 11.29 1.90
CA VAL A 80 -1.84 9.98 1.45
C VAL A 80 -3.36 9.93 1.48
N LYS A 81 -3.96 9.44 0.40
CA LYS A 81 -5.40 9.11 0.34
C LYS A 81 -5.56 7.67 -0.08
N ILE A 82 -6.53 6.97 0.52
CA ILE A 82 -6.93 5.62 0.13
C ILE A 82 -8.40 5.66 -0.30
N TYR A 83 -8.71 4.99 -1.41
CA TYR A 83 -10.05 4.83 -1.93
C TYR A 83 -10.38 3.34 -2.04
N ILE A 84 -11.58 2.96 -1.61
CA ILE A 84 -12.12 1.61 -1.75
C ILE A 84 -13.46 1.74 -2.47
N ASP A 85 -13.60 1.04 -3.58
CA ASP A 85 -14.78 1.06 -4.47
C ASP A 85 -15.18 2.49 -4.87
N GLY A 86 -14.17 3.34 -5.11
CA GLY A 86 -14.34 4.73 -5.53
C GLY A 86 -14.61 5.72 -4.39
N VAL A 87 -14.78 5.25 -3.15
CA VAL A 87 -15.05 6.10 -1.99
C VAL A 87 -13.77 6.34 -1.20
N GLN A 88 -13.46 7.61 -0.91
CA GLN A 88 -12.30 7.96 -0.09
C GLN A 88 -12.53 7.52 1.36
N ALA A 89 -11.59 6.76 1.91
CA ALA A 89 -11.62 6.34 3.31
C ALA A 89 -11.05 7.43 4.24
N LYS A 90 -11.63 7.56 5.43
CA LYS A 90 -10.97 8.23 6.56
C LYS A 90 -9.86 7.32 7.09
N LEU A 91 -8.69 7.88 7.37
CA LEU A 91 -7.48 7.10 7.65
C LEU A 91 -7.07 7.16 9.13
N THR A 92 -6.71 6.01 9.69
CA THR A 92 -5.85 5.92 10.87
C THR A 92 -4.40 6.12 10.44
N ILE A 93 -3.69 6.98 11.16
CA ILE A 93 -2.26 7.23 10.97
C ILE A 93 -1.51 6.46 12.06
N PHE A 94 -0.70 5.48 11.66
CA PHE A 94 0.12 4.69 12.58
C PHE A 94 1.55 5.25 12.68
N TYR A 95 2.07 5.76 11.57
CA TYR A 95 3.37 6.44 11.50
C TYR A 95 3.25 7.65 10.57
N ASP A 96 3.86 8.76 10.98
CA ASP A 96 3.99 10.00 10.19
C ASP A 96 5.34 10.69 10.51
N THR A 97 6.41 9.90 10.47
CA THR A 97 7.77 10.34 10.81
C THR A 97 8.67 10.47 9.60
N LEU A 98 8.11 10.32 8.39
CA LEU A 98 8.87 10.31 7.15
C LEU A 98 9.56 11.67 6.91
N THR A 99 10.88 11.65 6.91
CA THR A 99 11.74 12.81 6.59
C THR A 99 12.69 12.51 5.43
N GLY A 100 13.03 11.23 5.23
CA GLY A 100 13.97 10.75 4.21
C GLY A 100 13.36 10.51 2.84
N ASP A 101 14.21 10.12 1.89
CA ASP A 101 13.79 9.61 0.58
C ASP A 101 13.61 8.10 0.63
N PHE A 102 12.57 7.60 0.00
CA PHE A 102 12.24 6.18 -0.07
C PHE A 102 12.39 5.62 -1.49
N SER A 103 12.98 6.38 -2.41
CA SER A 103 13.31 5.92 -3.74
C SER A 103 14.31 4.77 -3.69
N ILE A 104 14.04 3.71 -4.45
CA ILE A 104 14.87 2.51 -4.47
C ILE A 104 14.89 1.88 -5.88
N PRO A 105 16.03 1.35 -6.37
CA PRO A 105 16.13 0.75 -7.70
C PRO A 105 15.53 -0.67 -7.76
N GLU A 106 14.50 -0.95 -6.96
CA GLU A 106 13.71 -2.18 -7.07
C GLU A 106 12.63 -2.03 -8.16
N PRO A 107 12.29 -3.11 -8.89
CA PRO A 107 11.15 -3.11 -9.78
C PRO A 107 9.83 -3.08 -8.99
N TRP A 108 8.77 -2.66 -9.66
CA TRP A 108 7.41 -2.91 -9.17
C TRP A 108 7.11 -4.41 -9.19
N ARG A 109 6.43 -4.90 -8.16
CA ARG A 109 5.97 -6.29 -8.03
C ARG A 109 4.48 -6.29 -7.72
N ILE A 110 3.74 -7.11 -8.45
CA ILE A 110 2.31 -7.34 -8.22
C ILE A 110 2.18 -8.65 -7.43
N GLY A 111 1.33 -8.65 -6.39
CA GLY A 111 0.99 -9.87 -5.66
C GLY A 111 2.05 -10.39 -4.69
N ARG A 112 3.11 -9.60 -4.38
CA ARG A 112 4.16 -9.99 -3.42
C ARG A 112 5.10 -8.83 -3.07
N ARG A 113 5.87 -9.01 -2.00
CA ARG A 113 7.15 -8.30 -1.78
C ARG A 113 8.30 -9.07 -2.43
N LYS A 114 9.53 -8.59 -2.25
CA LYS A 114 10.76 -9.19 -2.80
C LYS A 114 10.97 -10.64 -2.35
N SER A 115 10.69 -10.95 -1.09
CA SER A 115 10.85 -12.29 -0.51
C SER A 115 9.67 -12.77 0.33
N SER A 116 8.70 -11.91 0.63
CA SER A 116 7.57 -12.25 1.51
C SER A 116 6.21 -11.74 1.00
N ALA A 117 5.18 -11.84 1.86
CA ALA A 117 3.83 -11.29 1.67
C ALA A 117 3.19 -11.68 0.33
N PHE A 118 3.28 -12.96 -0.03
CA PHE A 118 2.64 -13.51 -1.22
C PHE A 118 1.12 -13.31 -1.13
N TYR A 119 0.55 -12.75 -2.18
CA TYR A 119 -0.87 -12.48 -2.27
C TYR A 119 -1.63 -13.76 -2.60
N GLU A 120 -2.70 -14.01 -1.85
CA GLU A 120 -3.63 -15.10 -2.11
C GLU A 120 -4.97 -14.50 -2.53
N GLY A 121 -5.44 -14.90 -3.72
CA GLY A 121 -6.60 -14.31 -4.38
C GLY A 121 -6.30 -13.91 -5.82
N SER A 122 -7.05 -12.93 -6.34
CA SER A 122 -6.86 -12.41 -7.69
C SER A 122 -6.56 -10.91 -7.66
N ILE A 123 -5.72 -10.45 -8.59
CA ILE A 123 -5.43 -9.04 -8.83
C ILE A 123 -5.63 -8.81 -10.32
N ASP A 124 -6.30 -7.71 -10.67
CA ASP A 124 -6.55 -7.34 -12.06
C ASP A 124 -6.38 -5.82 -12.26
N GLU A 125 -6.19 -5.41 -13.51
CA GLU A 125 -6.33 -4.01 -13.92
C GLU A 125 -5.44 -3.03 -13.13
N VAL A 126 -4.21 -3.46 -12.84
CA VAL A 126 -3.21 -2.69 -12.09
C VAL A 126 -2.77 -1.47 -12.89
N ARG A 127 -2.79 -0.29 -12.26
CA ARG A 127 -2.32 0.97 -12.87
C ARG A 127 -1.42 1.73 -11.92
N ILE A 128 -0.37 2.34 -12.49
CA ILE A 128 0.60 3.18 -11.79
C ILE A 128 0.71 4.49 -12.55
N TYR A 129 0.57 5.59 -11.83
CA TYR A 129 0.63 6.94 -12.39
C TYR A 129 1.68 7.78 -11.67
N SER A 130 2.45 8.54 -12.44
CA SER A 130 3.42 9.54 -11.96
C SER A 130 2.78 10.87 -11.56
N ARG A 131 1.44 10.93 -11.45
CA ARG A 131 0.66 12.10 -11.06
C ARG A 131 -0.40 11.74 -10.02
N VAL A 132 -0.87 12.76 -9.31
CA VAL A 132 -2.06 12.70 -8.44
C VAL A 132 -3.28 13.24 -9.15
#